data_AF-A0A535XE86-F1
#
_entry.id   AF-A0A535XE86-F1
#
_cell.length_a   1.000
_cell.length_b   1.000
_cell.length_c   1.000
_cell.angle_alpha   90.00
_cell.angle_beta   90.00
_cell.angle_gamma   90.00
#
_symmetry.space_group_name_H-M   'P 1'
#
loop_
_entity.id
_entity.type
_entity.pdbx_description
1 polymer ?
#
loop_
_entity_poly.entity_id
_entity_poly.type
_entity_poly.pdbx_seq_one_letter_code
_entity_poly.pdbx_strand_id
1 'polypeptide(L)'
;MTLYSIALFLHVVGAIGVFGALALEWAGLANLRRARTAEQVREWAGLYRVIRPLGAASVVALLVFGIYMTVVSWGPTAWIGIGFLSLLIIAVVGAVSGVRLGRILALLAARQGPLGDAIREQLR
;
A
#
# COMPACT_ATOMS: atom_id res chain seq x y z
N MET A 1 -16.29 16.54 21.70
CA MET A 1 -15.11 16.16 20.87
C MET A 1 -14.59 17.42 20.21
N THR A 2 -13.28 17.71 20.28
CA THR A 2 -12.70 18.87 19.57
C THR A 2 -12.35 18.49 18.13
N LEU A 3 -12.26 19.48 17.24
CA LEU A 3 -11.83 19.24 15.86
C LEU A 3 -10.42 18.62 15.79
N TYR A 4 -9.54 18.99 16.72
CA TYR A 4 -8.23 18.37 16.90
C TYR A 4 -8.33 16.88 17.22
N SER A 5 -9.20 16.47 18.14
CA SER A 5 -9.38 15.05 18.48
C SER A 5 -9.91 14.22 17.30
N ILE A 6 -10.80 14.78 16.49
CA ILE A 6 -11.30 14.13 15.27
C ILE A 6 -10.16 13.96 14.25
N ALA A 7 -9.37 15.02 14.03
CA ALA A 7 -8.21 14.96 13.14
C ALA A 7 -7.17 13.94 13.63
N LEU A 8 -6.86 13.91 14.93
CA LEU A 8 -5.96 12.94 15.53
C LEU A 8 -6.46 11.50 15.32
N PHE A 9 -7.75 11.26 15.55
CA PHE A 9 -8.34 9.94 15.30
C PHE A 9 -8.17 9.52 13.84
N LEU A 10 -8.52 10.38 12.89
CA LEU A 10 -8.40 10.07 11.46
C LEU A 10 -6.94 9.94 11.01
N HIS A 11 -6.01 10.68 11.61
CA HIS A 11 -4.57 10.52 11.39
C HIS A 11 -4.10 9.13 11.83
N VAL A 12 -4.50 8.68 13.02
CA VAL A 12 -4.15 7.34 13.54
C VAL A 12 -4.79 6.23 12.70
N VAL A 13 -6.05 6.38 12.31
CA VAL A 13 -6.73 5.43 11.40
C VAL A 13 -6.01 5.38 10.05
N GLY A 14 -5.60 6.53 9.51
CA GLY A 14 -4.76 6.62 8.31
C GLY A 14 -3.44 5.87 8.48
N ALA A 15 -2.75 6.03 9.62
CA ALA A 15 -1.50 5.33 9.92
C ALA A 15 -1.72 3.81 9.91
N ILE A 16 -2.74 3.33 10.64
CA ILE A 16 -3.08 1.91 10.70
C ILE A 16 -3.41 1.38 9.29
N GLY A 17 -4.17 2.13 8.50
CA GLY A 17 -4.51 1.76 7.13
C GLY A 17 -3.29 1.65 6.22
N VAL A 18 -2.32 2.58 6.33
CA VAL A 18 -1.05 2.52 5.58
C VAL A 18 -0.25 1.27 5.96
N PHE A 19 -0.05 1.01 7.25
CA PHE A 19 0.69 -0.17 7.71
C PHE A 19 -0.04 -1.48 7.38
N GLY A 20 -1.37 -1.50 7.48
CA GLY A 20 -2.19 -2.63 7.08
C GLY A 20 -2.09 -2.93 5.59
N ALA A 21 -2.14 -1.89 4.75
CA ALA A 21 -1.93 -2.03 3.31
C ALA A 21 -0.53 -2.58 3.00
N LEU A 22 0.52 -2.02 3.61
CA LEU A 22 1.89 -2.53 3.44
C LEU A 22 2.00 -4.00 3.86
N ALA A 23 1.46 -4.38 5.02
CA ALA A 23 1.48 -5.76 5.48
C ALA A 23 0.79 -6.72 4.48
N LEU A 24 -0.34 -6.28 3.91
CA LEU A 24 -1.06 -7.02 2.88
C LEU A 24 -0.28 -7.11 1.56
N GLU A 25 0.44 -6.06 1.15
CA GLU A 25 1.31 -6.12 -0.02
C GLU A 25 2.46 -7.12 0.18
N TRP A 26 3.08 -7.12 1.36
CA TRP A 26 4.12 -8.07 1.73
C TRP A 26 3.59 -9.51 1.76
N ALA A 27 2.42 -9.74 2.37
CA ALA A 27 1.77 -11.04 2.40
C ALA A 27 1.37 -11.52 1.00
N GLY A 28 0.89 -10.61 0.15
CA GLY A 28 0.55 -10.87 -1.25
C GLY A 28 1.76 -11.29 -2.06
N LEU A 29 2.87 -10.57 -1.92
CA LEU A 29 4.14 -10.94 -2.56
C LEU A 29 4.63 -12.32 -2.09
N ALA A 30 4.56 -12.60 -0.79
CA ALA A 30 4.97 -13.90 -0.25
C ALA A 30 4.11 -15.05 -0.78
N ASN A 31 2.79 -14.84 -0.91
CA ASN A 31 1.88 -15.83 -1.46
C ASN A 31 2.05 -16.01 -2.97
N LEU A 32 2.24 -14.93 -3.74
CA LEU A 32 2.51 -15.00 -5.18
C LEU A 32 3.80 -15.76 -5.48
N ARG A 33 4.85 -15.62 -4.64
CA ARG A 33 6.09 -16.42 -4.76
C ARG A 33 5.86 -17.92 -4.52
N ARG A 34 4.82 -18.28 -3.75
CA ARG A 34 4.47 -19.67 -3.44
C ARG A 34 3.36 -20.23 -4.34
N ALA A 35 2.71 -19.37 -5.14
CA ALA A 35 1.58 -19.74 -5.97
C ALA A 35 2.01 -20.74 -7.06
N ARG A 36 1.25 -21.81 -7.21
CA ARG A 36 1.51 -22.87 -8.22
C ARG A 36 0.50 -22.86 -9.36
N THR A 37 -0.64 -22.19 -9.19
CA THR A 37 -1.74 -22.17 -10.16
C THR A 37 -2.19 -20.75 -10.49
N ALA A 38 -2.78 -20.59 -11.68
CA ALA A 38 -3.32 -19.31 -12.14
C ALA A 38 -4.55 -18.85 -11.32
N GLU A 39 -5.34 -19.78 -10.74
CA GLU A 39 -6.41 -19.44 -9.79
C GLU A 39 -5.89 -18.60 -8.61
N GLN A 40 -4.81 -19.05 -7.96
CA GLN A 40 -4.24 -18.40 -6.77
C GLN A 40 -3.75 -16.98 -7.09
N VAL A 41 -3.26 -16.76 -8.31
CA VAL A 41 -2.83 -15.44 -8.78
C VAL A 41 -4.03 -14.53 -9.03
N ARG A 42 -5.13 -15.04 -9.59
CA ARG A 42 -6.35 -14.26 -9.84
C ARG A 42 -7.06 -13.84 -8.56
N GLU A 43 -7.12 -14.72 -7.56
CA GLU A 43 -7.69 -14.40 -6.24
C GLU A 43 -6.95 -13.23 -5.59
N TRP A 44 -5.62 -13.29 -5.59
CA TRP A 44 -4.78 -12.18 -5.11
C TRP A 44 -4.93 -10.90 -5.93
N ALA A 45 -5.09 -11.00 -7.26
CA ALA A 45 -5.33 -9.84 -8.10
C ALA A 45 -6.68 -9.15 -7.79
N GLY A 46 -7.71 -9.92 -7.44
CA GLY A 46 -9.00 -9.41 -6.99
C GLY A 46 -8.88 -8.62 -5.69
N LEU A 47 -8.21 -9.20 -4.69
CA LEU A 47 -7.88 -8.53 -3.42
C LEU A 47 -7.08 -7.25 -3.64
N TYR A 48 -6.08 -7.28 -4.52
CA TYR A 48 -5.22 -6.12 -4.79
C TYR A 48 -6.00 -4.91 -5.36
N ARG A 49 -7.07 -5.13 -6.14
CA ARG A 49 -7.94 -4.05 -6.64
C ARG A 49 -8.67 -3.30 -5.53
N VAL A 50 -8.96 -3.96 -4.40
CA VAL A 50 -9.65 -3.35 -3.26
C VAL A 50 -8.65 -2.71 -2.29
N ILE A 51 -7.53 -3.39 -2.05
CA ILE A 51 -6.50 -2.93 -1.10
C ILE A 51 -5.82 -1.66 -1.59
N ARG A 52 -5.55 -1.54 -2.90
CA ARG A 52 -4.85 -0.39 -3.48
C ARG A 52 -5.55 0.96 -3.24
N PRO A 53 -6.85 1.15 -3.56
CA PRO A 53 -7.53 2.41 -3.27
C PRO A 53 -7.65 2.66 -1.76
N LEU A 54 -7.81 1.63 -0.94
CA LEU A 54 -7.88 1.76 0.51
C LEU A 54 -6.55 2.26 1.12
N GLY A 55 -5.43 1.70 0.65
CA GLY A 55 -4.09 2.17 1.03
C GLY A 55 -3.85 3.61 0.59
N ALA A 56 -4.25 3.98 -0.64
CA ALA A 56 -4.16 5.36 -1.11
C ALA A 56 -5.01 6.33 -0.26
N ALA A 57 -6.25 5.96 0.07
CA ALA A 57 -7.10 6.75 0.95
C ALA A 57 -6.50 6.90 2.36
N SER A 58 -5.82 5.86 2.85
CA SER A 58 -5.15 5.86 4.15
C SER A 58 -3.93 6.80 4.17
N VAL A 59 -3.13 6.84 3.09
CA VAL A 59 -2.04 7.82 2.92
C VAL A 59 -2.60 9.24 2.91
N VAL A 60 -3.68 9.49 2.17
CA VAL A 60 -4.32 10.81 2.09
C VAL A 60 -4.83 11.23 3.47
N ALA A 61 -5.56 10.36 4.17
CA ALA A 61 -6.04 10.65 5.52
C ALA A 61 -4.87 10.96 6.47
N LEU A 62 -3.85 10.10 6.50
CA LEU A 62 -2.66 10.29 7.34
C LEU A 62 -1.99 11.65 7.07
N LEU A 63 -1.77 11.99 5.81
CA LEU A 63 -1.10 13.23 5.40
C LEU A 63 -1.94 14.48 5.70
N VAL A 64 -3.20 14.49 5.29
CA VAL A 64 -4.10 15.66 5.45
C VAL A 64 -4.26 16.02 6.92
N PHE A 65 -4.57 15.03 7.77
CA PHE A 65 -4.74 15.30 9.19
C PHE A 65 -3.42 15.57 9.92
N GLY A 66 -2.31 15.00 9.46
CA GLY A 66 -0.97 15.30 9.97
C GLY A 66 -0.57 16.75 9.70
N ILE A 67 -0.81 17.24 8.48
CA ILE A 67 -0.58 18.65 8.11
C ILE A 67 -1.48 19.56 8.96
N TYR A 68 -2.77 19.25 9.08
CA TYR A 68 -3.69 20.03 9.90
C TYR A 68 -3.20 20.18 11.35
N MET A 69 -2.82 19.08 12.02
CA MET A 69 -2.32 19.14 13.40
C MET A 69 -1.01 19.93 13.50
N THR A 70 -0.13 19.79 12.51
CA THR A 70 1.13 20.54 12.44
C THR A 70 0.87 22.04 12.39
N VAL A 71 -0.05 22.48 11.53
CA VAL A 71 -0.38 23.91 11.35
C VAL A 71 -1.07 24.49 12.59
N VAL A 72 -1.98 23.75 13.20
CA VAL A 72 -2.85 24.29 14.28
C VAL A 72 -2.21 24.22 15.67
N SER A 73 -1.26 23.31 15.91
CA SER A 73 -0.81 23.05 17.29
C SER A 73 0.70 22.94 17.48
N TRP A 74 1.47 22.46 16.51
CA TRP A 74 2.87 22.05 16.75
C TRP A 74 3.91 22.91 16.02
N GLY A 75 3.58 23.45 14.85
CA GLY A 75 4.56 24.05 13.95
C GLY A 75 5.51 23.01 13.32
N PRO A 76 6.39 23.44 12.38
CA PRO A 76 7.28 22.53 11.66
C PRO A 76 8.49 22.14 12.53
N THR A 77 8.36 21.03 13.25
CA THR A 77 9.48 20.43 14.01
C THR A 77 10.21 19.37 13.19
N ALA A 78 11.47 19.10 13.54
CA ALA A 78 12.33 18.17 12.78
C ALA A 78 11.72 16.76 12.66
N TRP A 79 11.12 16.22 13.73
CA TRP A 79 10.52 14.89 13.73
C TRP A 79 9.26 14.81 12.84
N ILE A 80 8.47 15.88 12.76
CA ILE A 80 7.32 15.98 11.83
C ILE A 80 7.82 15.96 10.39
N GLY A 81 8.87 16.74 10.10
CA GLY A 81 9.50 16.78 8.78
C GLY A 81 10.00 15.40 8.33
N ILE A 82 10.68 14.68 9.23
CA ILE A 82 11.14 13.30 8.98
C ILE A 82 9.94 12.35 8.76
N GLY A 83 8.85 12.52 9.51
CA GLY A 83 7.62 11.74 9.32
C GLY A 83 7.01 11.94 7.94
N PHE A 84 6.87 13.18 7.49
CA PHE A 84 6.35 13.47 6.13
C PHE A 84 7.28 12.96 5.03
N LEU A 85 8.60 13.12 5.19
CA LEU A 85 9.58 12.59 4.25
C LEU A 85 9.49 11.05 4.16
N SER A 86 9.36 10.38 5.30
CA SER A 86 9.21 8.92 5.36
C SER A 86 7.91 8.48 4.67
N LEU A 87 6.80 9.17 4.93
CA LEU A 87 5.53 8.89 4.26
C LEU A 87 5.62 9.09 2.75
N LEU A 88 6.30 10.14 2.30
CA LEU A 88 6.54 10.38 0.87
C LEU A 88 7.33 9.24 0.24
N ILE A 89 8.41 8.78 0.89
CA ILE A 89 9.21 7.64 0.42
C ILE A 89 8.34 6.39 0.33
N ILE A 90 7.56 6.09 1.36
CA ILE A 90 6.64 4.94 1.40
C ILE A 90 5.62 5.02 0.26
N ALA A 91 5.02 6.19 0.03
CA ALA A 91 4.02 6.39 -1.02
C ALA A 91 4.63 6.19 -2.42
N VAL A 92 5.83 6.72 -2.67
CA VAL A 92 6.55 6.54 -3.94
C VAL A 92 6.91 5.08 -4.16
N VAL A 93 7.50 4.42 -3.16
CA VAL A 93 7.88 3.00 -3.24
C VAL A 93 6.65 2.11 -3.45
N GLY A 94 5.57 2.35 -2.72
CA GLY A 94 4.31 1.63 -2.85
C GLY A 94 3.67 1.83 -4.23
N ALA A 95 3.64 3.07 -4.74
CA ALA A 95 3.10 3.36 -6.07
C ALA A 95 3.87 2.65 -7.19
N VAL A 96 5.22 2.70 -7.15
CA VAL A 96 6.08 2.02 -8.13
C VAL A 96 5.90 0.51 -8.06
N SER A 97 5.92 -0.05 -6.85
CA SER A 97 5.77 -1.49 -6.60
C SER A 97 4.40 -1.99 -7.06
N GLY A 98 3.33 -1.26 -6.76
CA GLY A 98 1.98 -1.63 -7.11
C GLY A 98 1.66 -1.52 -8.61
N VAL A 99 2.28 -0.58 -9.32
CA VAL A 99 2.19 -0.54 -10.80
C VAL A 99 2.89 -1.76 -11.41
N ARG A 100 4.07 -2.14 -10.91
CA ARG A 100 4.82 -3.31 -11.40
C ARG A 100 4.04 -4.61 -11.15
N LEU A 101 3.55 -4.81 -9.92
CA LEU A 101 2.73 -5.96 -9.54
C LEU A 101 1.45 -6.06 -10.37
N GLY A 102 0.72 -4.96 -10.53
CA GLY A 102 -0.50 -4.94 -11.33
C GLY A 102 -0.28 -5.37 -12.78
N ARG A 103 0.83 -4.95 -13.40
CA ARG A 103 1.20 -5.39 -14.76
C ARG A 103 1.52 -6.88 -14.83
N ILE A 104 2.30 -7.39 -13.88
CA ILE A 104 2.65 -8.81 -13.82
C ILE A 104 1.37 -9.65 -13.64
N LEU A 105 0.51 -9.27 -12.70
CA LEU A 105 -0.77 -9.96 -12.45
C LEU A 105 -1.69 -9.92 -13.67
N ALA A 106 -1.77 -8.81 -14.40
CA ALA A 106 -2.57 -8.70 -15.62
C ALA A 106 -2.04 -9.61 -16.74
N LEU A 107 -0.72 -9.68 -16.92
CA LEU A 107 -0.07 -10.56 -17.90
C LEU A 107 -0.28 -12.05 -17.56
N LEU A 108 -0.23 -12.40 -16.26
CA LEU A 108 -0.45 -13.77 -15.78
C LEU A 108 -1.92 -14.18 -15.88
N ALA A 109 -2.87 -13.28 -15.58
CA ALA A 109 -4.29 -13.56 -15.69
C ALA A 109 -4.75 -13.77 -17.14
N ALA A 110 -4.06 -13.16 -18.11
CA ALA A 110 -4.32 -13.35 -19.54
C ALA A 110 -3.79 -14.70 -20.08
N ARG A 111 -2.87 -15.38 -19.38
CA ARG A 111 -2.39 -16.72 -19.76
C ARG A 111 -3.26 -17.82 -19.15
N GLN A 112 -3.69 -18.76 -19.98
CA GLN A 112 -4.33 -20.00 -19.55
C GLN A 112 -3.29 -21.15 -19.55
N GLY A 113 -3.10 -21.83 -18.42
CA GLY A 113 -2.18 -22.98 -18.28
C GLY A 113 -1.29 -22.93 -17.02
N PRO A 114 -0.56 -24.03 -16.68
CA PRO A 114 0.38 -24.07 -15.56
C PRO A 114 1.41 -22.94 -15.65
N LEU A 115 1.81 -22.35 -14.52
CA LEU A 115 2.85 -21.32 -14.45
C LEU A 115 4.20 -21.94 -14.88
N GLY A 116 4.48 -21.91 -16.18
CA GLY A 116 5.70 -22.46 -16.78
C GLY A 116 6.96 -21.77 -16.24
N ASP A 117 8.08 -22.51 -16.25
CA ASP A 117 9.34 -22.18 -15.58
C ASP A 117 9.88 -20.76 -15.84
N ALA A 118 9.53 -20.15 -16.98
CA ALA A 118 9.87 -18.77 -17.36
C ALA A 118 9.38 -17.69 -16.36
N ILE A 119 8.28 -17.94 -15.62
CA ILE A 119 7.76 -17.00 -14.60
C ILE A 119 8.58 -17.08 -13.30
N ARG A 120 9.16 -18.25 -13.03
CA ARG A 120 10.01 -18.49 -11.86
C ARG A 120 11.31 -17.69 -11.94
N GLU A 121 11.77 -17.39 -13.15
CA GLU A 121 12.97 -16.59 -13.43
C GLU A 121 12.74 -15.08 -13.26
N GLN A 122 11.52 -14.58 -13.48
CA GLN A 122 11.17 -13.16 -13.30
C GLN A 122 10.77 -12.78 -11.86
N LEU A 123 10.55 -13.76 -10.98
CA LEU A 123 10.19 -13.58 -9.57
C LEU A 123 11.39 -13.66 -8.60
N ARG A 124 12.60 -13.90 -9.10
CA ARG A 124 13.87 -13.72 -8.37
C ARG A 124 14.23 -12.24 -8.30
#